data_AF-A0A6A6LES1-F1
#
_entry.id   AF-A0A6A6LES1-F1
#
_cell.length_a   1.000
_cell.length_b   1.000
_cell.length_c   1.000
_cell.angle_alpha   90.00
_cell.angle_beta   90.00
_cell.angle_gamma   90.00
#
_symmetry.space_group_name_H-M   'P 1'
#
loop_
_entity.id
_entity.type
_entity.pdbx_description
1 polymer ?
#
loop_
_entity_poly.entity_id
_entity_poly.type
_entity_poly.pdbx_seq_one_letter_code
_entity_poly.pdbx_strand_id
1 'polypeptide(L)'
;MCGDNSAFSTLDESFRDNVKFRDNSKVSIMGKGKILIETLGNTIQTISNVLFVLDLKTNMLSIGQLQEKGYEISIKGGVCRIHDAKLGLIAQVTMSANRMFPLCLNHIEQTCFSTKLIDEAWLWHFRLRSSQLFWFENALTEKHGEKSDMVGFTDSDYTGDFDDRKSTSGYVFMFGSGVVSRSSKKQAIIILSTTEAEFVAATTCACQAIWLRKILEELHFKQEGATAIYCDNSSTIKLAKNPVLHGRSKHIDVKFHFLRDLTRDGIIDFIHCKSEDQFADIMTKPLKLSMFQKLRQFIRVCSLNKSY
;
A
#
# COMPACT_ATOMS: atom_id res chain seq x y z
N MET A 1 -24.24 -12.12 14.29
CA MET A 1 -23.38 -13.30 14.50
C MET A 1 -22.73 -13.65 13.18
N CYS A 2 -21.43 -13.89 13.17
CA CYS A 2 -20.68 -14.26 11.98
C CYS A 2 -19.84 -15.51 12.24
N GLY A 3 -19.85 -16.44 11.28
CA GLY A 3 -19.10 -17.69 11.35
C GLY A 3 -17.69 -17.60 10.79
N ASP A 4 -17.43 -16.59 9.98
CA ASP A 4 -16.15 -16.36 9.35
C ASP A 4 -15.32 -15.36 10.17
N ASN A 5 -14.09 -15.76 10.54
CA ASN A 5 -13.16 -14.91 11.25
C ASN A 5 -12.61 -13.78 10.34
N SER A 6 -12.46 -14.06 9.05
CA SER A 6 -11.95 -13.08 8.08
C SER A 6 -12.90 -11.88 7.90
N ALA A 7 -14.17 -12.04 8.27
CA ALA A 7 -15.19 -11.00 8.22
C ALA A 7 -14.97 -9.84 9.20
N PHE A 8 -14.16 -10.03 10.24
CA PHE A 8 -14.00 -9.06 11.31
C PHE A 8 -12.83 -8.09 11.04
N SER A 9 -13.11 -6.79 11.11
CA SER A 9 -12.08 -5.75 11.08
C SER A 9 -11.33 -5.65 12.41
N THR A 10 -12.03 -5.94 13.51
CA THR A 10 -11.46 -6.03 14.86
C THR A 10 -12.19 -7.15 15.58
N LEU A 11 -11.47 -8.15 16.10
CA LEU A 11 -12.03 -9.23 16.90
C LEU A 11 -11.31 -9.31 18.24
N ASP A 12 -12.07 -9.20 19.32
CA ASP A 12 -11.62 -9.52 20.67
C ASP A 12 -11.97 -10.98 20.98
N GLU A 13 -10.95 -11.85 20.93
CA GLU A 13 -11.05 -13.28 21.23
C GLU A 13 -11.04 -13.59 22.74
N SER A 14 -10.74 -12.60 23.59
CA SER A 14 -10.78 -12.78 25.05
C SER A 14 -12.22 -12.87 25.58
N PHE A 15 -13.17 -12.29 24.84
CA PHE A 15 -14.59 -12.34 25.16
C PHE A 15 -15.15 -13.74 24.85
N ARG A 16 -15.50 -14.47 25.91
CA ARG A 16 -16.20 -15.76 25.86
C ARG A 16 -17.57 -15.63 26.50
N ASP A 17 -18.59 -16.05 25.76
CA ASP A 17 -19.97 -16.07 26.25
C ASP A 17 -20.74 -17.20 25.55
N ASN A 18 -22.00 -17.46 25.90
CA ASN A 18 -22.82 -18.49 25.27
C ASN A 18 -24.17 -17.91 24.83
N VAL A 19 -24.53 -18.09 23.56
CA VAL A 19 -25.89 -17.80 23.08
C VAL A 19 -26.72 -19.07 23.18
N LYS A 20 -27.91 -18.95 23.79
CA LYS A 20 -28.94 -19.98 23.68
C LYS A 20 -29.75 -19.75 22.41
N PHE A 21 -29.79 -20.76 21.56
CA PHE A 21 -30.72 -20.79 20.44
C PHE A 21 -32.12 -21.21 20.91
N ARG A 22 -33.11 -21.02 20.02
CA ARG A 22 -34.52 -21.32 20.30
C ARG A 22 -34.76 -22.81 20.58
N ASP A 23 -33.91 -23.68 20.05
CA ASP A 23 -33.90 -25.13 20.30
C ASP A 23 -33.26 -25.50 21.66
N ASN A 24 -32.95 -24.51 22.50
CA ASN A 24 -32.25 -24.66 23.78
C ASN A 24 -30.80 -25.17 23.65
N SER A 25 -30.28 -25.28 22.42
CA SER A 25 -28.87 -25.52 22.18
C SER A 25 -28.07 -24.29 22.58
N LYS A 26 -26.91 -24.51 23.19
CA LYS A 26 -25.97 -23.45 23.54
C LYS A 26 -24.84 -23.48 22.54
N VAL A 27 -24.53 -22.32 21.98
CA VAL A 27 -23.35 -22.17 21.15
C VAL A 27 -22.43 -21.15 21.79
N SER A 28 -21.17 -21.55 21.88
CA SER A 28 -20.12 -20.74 22.48
C SER A 28 -19.69 -19.64 21.51
N ILE A 29 -19.75 -18.41 22.01
CA ILE A 29 -19.21 -17.23 21.37
C ILE A 29 -17.71 -17.25 21.58
N MET A 30 -16.99 -17.16 20.47
CA MET A 30 -15.54 -17.27 20.46
C MET A 30 -14.84 -15.91 20.40
N GLY A 31 -15.60 -14.83 20.26
CA GLY A 31 -15.11 -13.48 20.35
C GLY A 31 -16.20 -12.45 20.02
N LYS A 32 -15.90 -11.18 20.24
CA LYS A 32 -16.77 -10.08 19.88
C LYS A 32 -15.99 -9.03 19.11
N GLY A 33 -16.59 -8.49 18.06
CA GLY A 33 -15.85 -7.65 17.13
C GLY A 33 -16.68 -6.66 16.35
N LYS A 34 -16.03 -6.05 15.37
CA LYS A 34 -16.61 -5.14 14.41
C LYS A 34 -16.42 -5.72 13.00
N ILE A 35 -17.41 -5.52 12.14
CA ILE A 35 -17.40 -5.93 10.74
C ILE A 35 -17.61 -4.69 9.88
N LEU A 36 -16.84 -4.55 8.81
CA LEU A 36 -17.05 -3.51 7.81
C LEU A 36 -18.03 -4.00 6.75
N ILE A 37 -18.96 -3.14 6.38
CA ILE A 37 -19.95 -3.39 5.33
C ILE A 37 -19.95 -2.25 4.33
N GLU A 38 -20.10 -2.58 3.06
CA GLU A 38 -20.34 -1.58 2.02
C GLU A 38 -21.83 -1.38 1.83
N THR A 39 -22.27 -0.12 1.85
CA THR A 39 -23.67 0.27 1.62
C THR A 39 -23.91 0.49 0.12
N LEU A 40 -25.17 0.43 -0.33
CA LEU A 40 -25.56 0.63 -1.74
C LEU A 40 -25.12 1.98 -2.36
N GLY A 41 -24.62 2.93 -1.56
CA GLY A 41 -24.04 4.19 -2.00
C GLY A 41 -22.50 4.27 -1.94
N ASN A 42 -21.79 3.13 -2.00
CA ASN A 42 -20.32 3.02 -1.87
C ASN A 42 -19.74 3.62 -0.57
N THR A 43 -20.57 3.78 0.46
CA THR A 43 -20.15 4.20 1.79
C THR A 43 -19.79 2.98 2.62
N ILE A 44 -18.61 2.99 3.25
CA ILE A 44 -18.17 1.94 4.16
C ILE A 44 -18.72 2.24 5.56
N GLN A 45 -19.44 1.28 6.13
CA GLN A 45 -19.96 1.35 7.50
C GLN A 45 -19.43 0.23 8.37
N THR A 46 -19.48 0.43 9.68
CA THR A 46 -19.00 -0.54 10.66
C THR A 46 -20.15 -1.06 11.51
N ILE A 47 -20.45 -2.36 11.41
CA ILE A 47 -21.31 -3.05 12.36
C ILE A 47 -20.49 -3.39 13.60
N SER A 48 -20.77 -2.72 14.70
CA SER A 48 -20.17 -3.01 16.01
C SER A 48 -20.93 -4.10 16.78
N ASN A 49 -20.25 -4.73 17.74
CA ASN A 49 -20.79 -5.76 18.62
C ASN A 49 -21.23 -7.04 17.88
N VAL A 50 -20.54 -7.41 16.81
CA VAL A 50 -20.79 -8.68 16.13
C VAL A 50 -20.13 -9.81 16.92
N LEU A 51 -20.88 -10.87 17.20
CA LEU A 51 -20.38 -12.05 17.90
C LEU A 51 -19.81 -13.04 16.90
N PHE A 52 -18.59 -13.52 17.14
CA PHE A 52 -17.93 -14.58 16.39
C PHE A 52 -18.33 -15.93 16.95
N VAL A 53 -18.82 -16.82 16.10
CA VAL A 53 -19.35 -18.12 16.48
C VAL A 53 -18.79 -19.16 15.51
N LEU A 54 -17.98 -20.11 16.01
CA LEU A 54 -17.47 -21.21 15.18
C LEU A 54 -18.65 -22.06 14.66
N ASP A 55 -18.52 -22.55 13.43
CA ASP A 55 -19.48 -23.44 12.76
C ASP A 55 -20.83 -22.81 12.33
N LEU A 56 -20.93 -21.49 12.32
CA LEU A 56 -22.10 -20.80 11.76
C LEU A 56 -22.04 -20.82 10.21
N LYS A 57 -22.85 -21.68 9.57
CA LYS A 57 -22.88 -21.78 8.09
C LYS A 57 -23.31 -20.50 7.37
N THR A 58 -24.12 -19.67 8.02
CA THR A 58 -24.67 -18.44 7.44
C THR A 58 -24.74 -17.35 8.50
N ASN A 59 -24.30 -16.14 8.16
CA ASN A 59 -24.34 -14.99 9.06
C ASN A 59 -25.78 -14.61 9.41
N MET A 60 -26.02 -14.28 10.69
CA MET A 60 -27.33 -13.89 11.18
C MET A 60 -27.27 -12.51 11.83
N LEU A 61 -28.19 -11.64 11.41
CA LEU A 61 -28.35 -10.30 11.95
C LEU A 61 -29.62 -10.26 12.81
N SER A 62 -29.49 -9.87 14.08
CA SER A 62 -30.64 -9.77 14.97
C SER A 62 -31.41 -8.49 14.71
N ILE A 63 -32.66 -8.63 14.28
CA ILE A 63 -33.59 -7.51 14.06
C ILE A 63 -33.80 -6.72 15.37
N GLY A 64 -33.93 -7.41 16.50
CA GLY A 64 -34.12 -6.75 17.80
C GLY A 64 -32.93 -5.86 18.19
N GLN A 65 -31.71 -6.34 17.96
CA GLN A 65 -30.49 -5.56 18.25
C GLN A 65 -30.35 -4.33 17.34
N LEU A 66 -30.80 -4.42 16.09
CA LEU A 66 -30.82 -3.26 15.20
C LEU A 66 -31.84 -2.23 15.67
N GLN A 67 -33.03 -2.65 16.09
CA GLN A 67 -34.05 -1.76 16.62
C GLN A 67 -33.58 -1.05 17.91
N GLU A 68 -32.94 -1.77 18.84
CA GLU A 68 -32.34 -1.19 20.06
C GLU A 68 -31.27 -0.14 19.76
N LYS A 69 -30.54 -0.29 18.63
CA LYS A 69 -29.54 0.67 18.17
C LYS A 69 -30.12 1.86 17.39
N GLY A 70 -31.44 1.92 17.22
CA GLY A 70 -32.13 3.03 16.55
C GLY A 70 -32.26 2.92 15.04
N TYR A 71 -32.08 1.72 14.47
CA TYR A 71 -32.36 1.47 13.05
C TYR A 71 -33.85 1.21 12.84
N GLU A 72 -34.45 1.83 11.82
CA GLU A 72 -35.83 1.58 11.42
C GLU A 72 -35.87 0.42 10.41
N ILE A 73 -36.61 -0.63 10.74
CA ILE A 73 -36.70 -1.85 9.93
C ILE A 73 -38.13 -1.97 9.42
N SER A 74 -38.30 -1.95 8.10
CA SER A 74 -39.61 -2.09 7.47
C SER A 74 -39.67 -3.37 6.63
N ILE A 75 -40.60 -4.25 6.96
CA ILE A 75 -40.84 -5.50 6.23
C ILE A 75 -42.25 -5.43 5.63
N LYS A 76 -42.35 -5.19 4.32
CA LYS A 76 -43.63 -5.10 3.59
C LYS A 76 -43.48 -5.66 2.18
N GLY A 77 -44.50 -6.39 1.71
CA GLY A 77 -44.55 -6.89 0.33
C GLY A 77 -43.40 -7.85 -0.04
N GLY A 78 -42.91 -8.64 0.92
CA GLY A 78 -41.79 -9.55 0.69
C GLY A 78 -40.42 -8.87 0.59
N VAL A 79 -40.31 -7.59 0.97
CA VAL A 79 -39.05 -6.83 1.00
C VAL A 79 -38.80 -6.33 2.42
N CYS A 80 -37.58 -6.54 2.90
CA CYS A 80 -37.05 -5.98 4.14
C CYS A 80 -36.14 -4.80 3.81
N ARG A 81 -36.40 -3.64 4.41
CA ARG A 81 -35.58 -2.42 4.29
C ARG A 81 -35.08 -2.00 5.66
N ILE A 82 -33.79 -1.70 5.75
CA ILE A 82 -33.15 -1.17 6.95
C ILE A 82 -32.80 0.28 6.66
N HIS A 83 -33.35 1.20 7.46
CA HIS A 83 -33.11 2.63 7.38
C HIS A 83 -32.36 3.12 8.63
N ASP A 84 -31.43 4.04 8.41
CA ASP A 84 -30.83 4.88 9.44
C ASP A 84 -31.50 6.26 9.42
N ALA A 85 -31.74 6.87 10.59
CA ALA A 85 -32.32 8.21 10.69
C ALA A 85 -31.45 9.31 10.07
N LYS A 86 -30.12 9.12 10.01
CA LYS A 86 -29.16 10.08 9.45
C LYS A 86 -28.77 9.78 8.01
N LEU A 87 -28.68 8.49 7.66
CA LEU A 87 -28.08 8.03 6.39
C LEU A 87 -29.10 7.52 5.37
N GLY A 88 -30.37 7.36 5.76
CA GLY A 88 -31.39 6.81 4.87
C GLY A 88 -31.26 5.29 4.71
N LEU A 89 -31.54 4.76 3.52
CA LEU A 89 -31.62 3.31 3.26
C LEU A 89 -30.23 2.65 3.27
N ILE A 90 -29.98 1.76 4.25
CA ILE A 90 -28.73 1.00 4.40
C ILE A 90 -28.76 -0.27 3.55
N ALA A 91 -29.87 -1.01 3.63
CA ALA A 91 -29.99 -2.30 2.98
C ALA A 91 -31.43 -2.55 2.56
N GLN A 92 -31.59 -3.11 1.36
CA GLN A 92 -32.85 -3.63 0.86
C GLN A 92 -32.66 -5.09 0.48
N VAL A 93 -33.47 -5.97 1.05
CA VAL A 93 -33.38 -7.41 0.87
C VAL A 93 -34.74 -7.97 0.49
N THR A 94 -34.78 -8.76 -0.57
CA THR A 94 -35.99 -9.48 -1.00
C THR A 94 -36.05 -10.84 -0.32
N MET A 95 -37.26 -11.25 0.07
CA MET A 95 -37.52 -12.53 0.71
C MET A 95 -37.21 -13.68 -0.26
N SER A 96 -36.43 -14.66 0.19
CA SER A 96 -36.15 -15.90 -0.54
C SER A 96 -37.30 -16.91 -0.40
N ALA A 97 -37.26 -17.99 -1.19
CA ALA A 97 -38.25 -19.08 -1.13
C ALA A 97 -38.40 -19.70 0.27
N ASN A 98 -37.34 -19.67 1.07
CA ASN A 98 -37.33 -20.18 2.45
C ASN A 98 -37.79 -19.14 3.50
N ARG A 99 -38.46 -18.06 3.07
CA ARG A 99 -38.93 -16.94 3.92
C ARG A 99 -37.80 -16.26 4.71
N MET A 100 -36.57 -16.34 4.22
CA MET A 100 -35.40 -15.67 4.80
C MET A 100 -35.05 -14.43 3.98
N PHE A 101 -34.42 -13.45 4.62
CA PHE A 101 -33.90 -12.25 3.96
C PHE A 101 -32.38 -12.35 3.87
N PRO A 102 -31.82 -12.92 2.79
CA PRO A 102 -30.38 -13.04 2.62
C PRO A 102 -29.75 -11.67 2.38
N LEU A 103 -28.98 -11.19 3.35
CA LEU A 103 -28.21 -9.95 3.20
C LEU A 103 -26.81 -10.30 2.67
N CYS A 104 -26.60 -10.14 1.36
CA CYS A 104 -25.29 -10.28 0.74
C CYS A 104 -24.50 -8.99 1.00
N LEU A 105 -23.63 -9.04 2.00
CA LEU A 105 -22.67 -7.97 2.27
C LEU A 105 -21.41 -8.31 1.49
N ASN A 106 -21.02 -7.44 0.55
CA ASN A 106 -19.71 -7.56 -0.08
C ASN A 106 -18.66 -7.36 1.02
N HIS A 107 -17.94 -8.43 1.34
CA HIS A 107 -16.81 -8.36 2.25
C HIS A 107 -15.69 -7.63 1.51
N ILE A 108 -15.30 -6.47 2.04
CA ILE A 108 -14.06 -5.83 1.64
C ILE A 108 -12.95 -6.59 2.36
N GLU A 109 -12.27 -7.50 1.67
CA GLU A 109 -11.01 -8.04 2.15
C GLU A 109 -10.05 -6.88 2.33
N GLN A 110 -9.88 -6.42 3.57
CA GLN A 110 -8.76 -5.57 3.93
C GLN A 110 -7.51 -6.44 3.88
N THR A 111 -6.94 -6.61 2.69
CA THR A 111 -5.64 -7.25 2.49
C THR A 111 -4.55 -6.37 3.12
N CYS A 112 -4.38 -6.46 4.42
CA CYS A 112 -3.21 -5.92 5.10
C CYS A 112 -2.59 -7.00 5.97
N PHE A 113 -1.37 -7.39 5.61
CA PHE A 113 -0.58 -8.34 6.38
C PHE A 113 -0.30 -7.77 7.79
N SER A 114 -0.74 -8.50 8.82
CA SER A 114 -0.38 -8.24 10.21
C SER A 114 0.71 -9.23 10.65
N THR A 115 1.81 -8.72 11.19
CA THR A 115 2.82 -9.51 11.92
C THR A 115 3.01 -8.88 13.29
N LYS A 116 3.11 -9.71 14.32
CA LYS A 116 3.17 -9.28 15.73
C LYS A 116 4.58 -9.57 16.24
N LEU A 117 5.44 -8.55 16.35
CA LEU A 117 6.73 -8.66 17.07
C LEU A 117 7.28 -7.29 17.49
N ILE A 118 8.24 -7.33 18.42
CA ILE A 118 8.47 -6.38 19.54
C ILE A 118 9.46 -5.23 19.21
N ASP A 119 9.94 -5.11 17.97
CA ASP A 119 10.98 -4.12 17.62
C ASP A 119 10.61 -3.24 16.42
N GLU A 120 10.59 -1.91 16.61
CA GLU A 120 10.12 -0.90 15.64
C GLU A 120 11.16 -0.56 14.55
N ALA A 121 12.46 -0.78 14.79
CA ALA A 121 13.51 -0.41 13.84
C ALA A 121 13.56 -1.34 12.62
N TRP A 122 13.20 -2.62 12.80
CA TRP A 122 13.25 -3.64 11.74
C TRP A 122 12.00 -3.67 10.84
N LEU A 123 10.91 -2.99 11.23
CA LEU A 123 9.67 -2.91 10.44
C LEU A 123 9.85 -2.28 9.05
N TRP A 124 10.87 -1.44 8.86
CA TRP A 124 11.12 -0.76 7.59
C TRP A 124 11.84 -1.63 6.56
N HIS A 125 12.77 -2.49 6.99
CA HIS A 125 13.57 -3.30 6.07
C HIS A 125 12.79 -4.47 5.44
N PHE A 126 11.81 -5.07 6.14
CA PHE A 126 11.08 -6.24 5.63
C PHE A 126 9.76 -5.91 4.93
N ARG A 127 9.07 -4.80 5.27
CA ARG A 127 7.82 -4.38 4.60
C ARG A 127 8.00 -3.90 3.15
N LEU A 128 9.24 -3.74 2.68
CA LEU A 128 9.59 -3.25 1.35
C LEU A 128 9.88 -4.36 0.32
N ARG A 129 9.89 -5.63 0.73
CA ARG A 129 10.37 -6.74 -0.11
C ARG A 129 9.28 -7.49 -0.89
N SER A 130 8.00 -7.26 -0.59
CA SER A 130 6.92 -8.12 -1.12
C SER A 130 5.79 -7.31 -1.77
N SER A 131 5.53 -7.68 -3.03
CA SER A 131 4.33 -7.39 -3.84
C SER A 131 4.35 -6.11 -4.70
N GLN A 132 5.23 -6.08 -5.71
CA GLN A 132 5.24 -5.06 -6.79
C GLN A 132 3.96 -5.04 -7.65
N LEU A 133 3.17 -6.11 -7.68
CA LEU A 133 2.01 -6.24 -8.59
C LEU A 133 0.71 -5.63 -8.04
N PHE A 134 0.46 -5.69 -6.72
CA PHE A 134 -0.82 -5.27 -6.13
C PHE A 134 -1.01 -3.74 -6.06
N TRP A 135 0.09 -2.98 -5.97
CA TRP A 135 0.04 -1.52 -5.99
C TRP A 135 -0.15 -0.95 -7.39
N PHE A 136 0.17 -1.74 -8.42
CA PHE A 136 0.04 -1.33 -9.82
C PHE A 136 -1.43 -1.16 -10.22
N GLU A 137 -2.31 -2.07 -9.82
CA GLU A 137 -3.74 -1.98 -10.11
C GLU A 137 -4.43 -0.82 -9.38
N ASN A 138 -4.08 -0.57 -8.11
CA ASN A 138 -4.67 0.53 -7.34
C ASN A 138 -4.18 1.92 -7.76
N ALA A 139 -2.97 2.04 -8.30
CA ALA A 139 -2.47 3.31 -8.84
C ALA A 139 -3.10 3.66 -10.20
N LEU A 140 -3.46 2.66 -11.00
CA LEU A 140 -4.10 2.85 -12.31
C LEU A 140 -5.59 3.22 -12.19
N THR A 141 -6.28 2.79 -11.14
CA THR A 141 -7.72 3.03 -10.95
C THR A 141 -8.06 4.43 -10.41
N GLU A 142 -7.08 5.20 -9.89
CA GLU A 142 -7.36 6.48 -9.21
C GLU A 142 -7.55 7.69 -10.13
N LYS A 143 -7.25 7.63 -11.43
CA LYS A 143 -7.52 8.75 -12.36
C LYS A 143 -7.78 8.30 -13.81
N HIS A 144 -9.03 7.96 -14.12
CA HIS A 144 -9.54 8.06 -15.48
C HIS A 144 -9.65 9.55 -15.86
N GLY A 145 -8.59 10.17 -16.41
CA GLY A 145 -8.72 11.48 -17.04
C GLY A 145 -7.46 12.33 -17.27
N GLU A 146 -6.36 12.10 -16.54
CA GLU A 146 -5.14 12.91 -16.72
C GLU A 146 -3.96 12.04 -17.18
N LYS A 147 -3.33 12.44 -18.29
CA LYS A 147 -2.10 11.83 -18.83
C LYS A 147 -1.00 11.94 -17.76
N SER A 148 -0.79 10.87 -17.00
CA SER A 148 0.13 10.85 -15.88
C SER A 148 1.40 10.15 -16.31
N ASP A 149 2.50 10.88 -16.43
CA ASP A 149 3.80 10.30 -16.73
C ASP A 149 4.39 9.62 -15.49
N MET A 150 5.09 8.51 -15.71
CA MET A 150 5.86 7.86 -14.66
C MET A 150 7.09 8.71 -14.32
N VAL A 151 7.32 8.93 -13.03
CA VAL A 151 8.50 9.62 -12.49
C VAL A 151 9.21 8.76 -11.45
N GLY A 152 10.53 8.83 -11.40
CA GLY A 152 11.37 8.09 -10.47
C GLY A 152 12.16 9.02 -9.56
N PHE A 153 12.48 8.56 -8.36
CA PHE A 153 13.33 9.21 -7.37
C PHE A 153 14.42 8.22 -6.98
N THR A 154 15.67 8.66 -6.87
CA THR A 154 16.80 7.83 -6.48
C THR A 154 17.68 8.54 -5.48
N ASP A 155 18.16 7.79 -4.49
CA ASP A 155 19.12 8.26 -3.49
C ASP A 155 20.03 7.10 -3.07
N SER A 156 21.14 7.42 -2.40
CA SER A 156 21.93 6.43 -1.69
C SER A 156 22.43 6.96 -0.34
N ASP A 157 22.54 6.06 0.64
CA ASP A 157 23.22 6.32 1.89
C ASP A 157 24.62 5.73 1.87
N TYR A 158 25.63 6.61 1.84
CA TYR A 158 27.03 6.23 1.76
C TYR A 158 27.53 5.73 3.12
N THR A 159 28.13 4.53 3.13
CA THR A 159 28.70 3.90 4.35
C THR A 159 27.71 3.74 5.51
N GLY A 160 26.42 3.57 5.21
CA GLY A 160 25.37 3.37 6.23
C GLY A 160 25.50 2.06 7.02
N ASP A 161 26.29 1.09 6.54
CA ASP A 161 26.56 -0.16 7.26
C ASP A 161 27.87 -0.11 8.04
N PHE A 162 27.81 -0.39 9.35
CA PHE A 162 28.97 -0.38 10.24
C PHE A 162 29.87 -1.61 10.11
N ASP A 163 29.33 -2.75 9.65
CA ASP A 163 30.05 -4.03 9.62
C ASP A 163 30.91 -4.16 8.36
N ASP A 164 30.39 -3.81 7.20
CA ASP A 164 31.07 -3.98 5.90
C ASP A 164 31.14 -2.70 5.06
N ARG A 165 30.75 -1.54 5.62
CA ARG A 165 30.90 -0.19 5.02
C ARG A 165 30.26 -0.03 3.64
N LYS A 166 29.31 -0.91 3.29
CA LYS A 166 28.59 -0.83 2.01
C LYS A 166 27.50 0.23 2.09
N SER A 167 27.28 0.91 0.98
CA SER A 167 26.22 1.91 0.85
C SER A 167 24.87 1.25 0.59
N THR A 168 23.78 1.91 0.94
CA THR A 168 22.41 1.47 0.66
C THR A 168 21.83 2.30 -0.47
N SER A 169 21.32 1.67 -1.53
CA SER A 169 20.61 2.35 -2.62
C SER A 169 19.11 2.28 -2.42
N GLY A 170 18.42 3.36 -2.72
CA GLY A 170 16.97 3.40 -2.66
C GLY A 170 16.39 4.08 -3.89
N TYR A 171 15.20 3.64 -4.27
CA TYR A 171 14.42 4.31 -5.30
C TYR A 171 12.93 4.26 -4.99
N VAL A 172 12.19 5.22 -5.55
CA VAL A 172 10.73 5.28 -5.53
C VAL A 172 10.24 5.69 -6.91
N PHE A 173 9.33 4.93 -7.50
CA PHE A 173 8.63 5.26 -8.73
C PHE A 173 7.18 5.60 -8.43
N MET A 174 6.73 6.69 -9.05
CA MET A 174 5.36 7.16 -8.97
C MET A 174 4.72 7.17 -10.35
N PHE A 175 3.42 6.91 -10.37
CA PHE A 175 2.55 7.07 -11.52
C PHE A 175 1.32 7.84 -11.06
N GLY A 176 1.12 9.04 -11.61
CA GLY A 176 0.11 9.98 -11.10
C GLY A 176 0.38 10.34 -9.63
N SER A 177 -0.62 10.17 -8.76
CA SER A 177 -0.49 10.38 -7.31
C SER A 177 -0.10 9.13 -6.52
N GLY A 178 0.11 7.99 -7.19
CA GLY A 178 0.39 6.70 -6.55
C GLY A 178 1.86 6.28 -6.64
N VAL A 179 2.35 5.58 -5.62
CA VAL A 179 3.66 4.89 -5.67
C VAL A 179 3.48 3.52 -6.31
N VAL A 180 4.16 3.28 -7.44
CA VAL A 180 4.06 2.02 -8.20
C VAL A 180 5.18 1.04 -7.91
N SER A 181 6.37 1.52 -7.55
CA SER A 181 7.50 0.66 -7.18
C SER A 181 8.42 1.39 -6.22
N ARG A 182 9.04 0.65 -5.30
CA ARG A 182 10.00 1.19 -4.35
C ARG A 182 10.97 0.11 -3.94
N SER A 183 12.20 0.48 -3.62
CA SER A 183 13.19 -0.48 -3.14
C SER A 183 14.19 0.20 -2.22
N SER A 184 14.71 -0.56 -1.27
CA SER A 184 15.88 -0.25 -0.46
C SER A 184 16.78 -1.48 -0.50
N LYS A 185 17.97 -1.34 -1.07
CA LYS A 185 18.90 -2.45 -1.28
C LYS A 185 20.33 -2.02 -1.00
N LYS A 186 20.99 -2.79 -0.13
CA LYS A 186 22.43 -2.69 0.10
C LYS A 186 23.21 -3.00 -1.18
N GLN A 187 24.14 -2.13 -1.54
CA GLN A 187 24.97 -2.30 -2.73
C GLN A 187 25.91 -3.49 -2.56
N ALA A 188 26.14 -4.25 -3.64
CA ALA A 188 27.03 -5.41 -3.60
C ALA A 188 28.51 -5.02 -3.62
N ILE A 189 28.84 -3.86 -4.21
CA ILE A 189 30.19 -3.33 -4.34
C ILE A 189 30.45 -2.29 -3.25
N ILE A 190 31.69 -2.26 -2.74
CA ILE A 190 32.17 -1.19 -1.86
C ILE A 190 32.57 -0.02 -2.75
N ILE A 191 32.16 1.18 -2.37
CA ILE A 191 32.32 2.39 -3.17
C ILE A 191 33.10 3.42 -2.36
N LEU A 192 33.95 4.19 -3.03
CA LEU A 192 34.93 5.05 -2.38
C LEU A 192 34.50 6.53 -2.31
N SER A 193 33.34 6.86 -2.87
CA SER A 193 32.77 8.21 -2.76
C SER A 193 31.25 8.17 -2.76
N THR A 194 30.65 9.22 -2.20
CA THR A 194 29.19 9.46 -2.19
C THR A 194 28.63 9.56 -3.61
N THR A 195 29.34 10.27 -4.50
CA THR A 195 28.91 10.45 -5.89
C THR A 195 28.86 9.14 -6.65
N GLU A 196 29.85 8.27 -6.47
CA GLU A 196 29.83 6.94 -7.07
C GLU A 196 28.70 6.06 -6.49
N ALA A 197 28.39 6.21 -5.19
CA ALA A 197 27.32 5.46 -4.56
C ALA A 197 25.95 5.85 -5.10
N GLU A 198 25.72 7.14 -5.26
CA GLU A 198 24.50 7.63 -5.88
C GLU A 198 24.42 7.27 -7.36
N PHE A 199 25.55 7.26 -8.08
CA PHE A 199 25.58 6.83 -9.47
C PHE A 199 25.19 5.35 -9.61
N VAL A 200 25.64 4.51 -8.68
CA VAL A 200 25.24 3.10 -8.63
C VAL A 200 23.75 2.95 -8.30
N ALA A 201 23.22 3.76 -7.39
CA ALA A 201 21.78 3.79 -7.09
C ALA A 201 20.96 4.23 -8.32
N ALA A 202 21.40 5.30 -9.00
CA ALA A 202 20.80 5.79 -10.23
C ALA A 202 20.80 4.72 -11.33
N THR A 203 21.87 3.92 -11.43
CA THR A 203 21.94 2.80 -12.37
C THR A 203 20.87 1.75 -12.07
N THR A 204 20.71 1.37 -10.79
CA THR A 204 19.66 0.43 -10.40
C THR A 204 18.26 1.00 -10.62
N CYS A 205 18.07 2.30 -10.39
CA CYS A 205 16.83 3.00 -10.65
C CYS A 205 16.50 2.99 -12.15
N ALA A 206 17.46 3.29 -13.02
CA ALA A 206 17.26 3.28 -14.47
C ALA A 206 16.88 1.89 -15.01
N CYS A 207 17.50 0.81 -14.52
CA CYS A 207 17.10 -0.55 -14.87
C CYS A 207 15.62 -0.82 -14.51
N GLN A 208 15.20 -0.37 -13.32
CA GLN A 208 13.81 -0.49 -12.89
C GLN A 208 12.87 0.36 -13.76
N ALA A 209 13.27 1.57 -14.15
CA ALA A 209 12.49 2.43 -15.05
C ALA A 209 12.23 1.73 -16.39
N ILE A 210 13.25 1.13 -17.00
CA ILE A 210 13.11 0.39 -18.26
C ILE A 210 12.14 -0.78 -18.12
N TRP A 211 12.24 -1.53 -17.02
CA TRP A 211 11.34 -2.64 -16.75
C TRP A 211 9.88 -2.17 -16.58
N LEU A 212 9.67 -1.09 -15.81
CA LEU A 212 8.35 -0.50 -15.61
C LEU A 212 7.75 0.04 -16.92
N ARG A 213 8.56 0.69 -17.78
CA ARG A 213 8.11 1.17 -19.10
C ARG A 213 7.58 0.02 -19.97
N LYS A 214 8.25 -1.13 -19.96
CA LYS A 214 7.79 -2.31 -20.72
C LYS A 214 6.44 -2.82 -20.21
N ILE A 215 6.25 -2.86 -18.89
CA ILE A 215 4.97 -3.25 -18.29
C ILE A 215 3.88 -2.25 -18.64
N LEU A 216 4.16 -0.95 -18.56
CA LEU A 216 3.22 0.09 -18.93
C LEU A 216 2.84 0.03 -20.41
N GLU A 217 3.78 -0.33 -21.30
CA GLU A 217 3.51 -0.53 -22.72
C GLU A 217 2.54 -1.71 -22.97
N GLU A 218 2.73 -2.85 -22.28
CA GLU A 218 1.82 -4.00 -22.32
C GLU A 218 0.43 -3.66 -21.78
N LEU A 219 0.34 -2.76 -20.78
CA LEU A 219 -0.92 -2.28 -20.20
C LEU A 219 -1.55 -1.12 -20.99
N HIS A 220 -1.05 -0.82 -22.20
CA HIS A 220 -1.51 0.29 -23.06
C HIS A 220 -1.33 1.71 -22.48
N PHE A 221 -0.47 1.88 -21.47
CA PHE A 221 -0.05 3.15 -20.90
C PHE A 221 1.37 3.53 -21.36
N LYS A 222 1.62 3.47 -22.67
CA LYS A 222 2.95 3.73 -23.23
C LYS A 222 3.45 5.14 -22.86
N GLN A 223 4.63 5.19 -22.25
CA GLN A 223 5.32 6.45 -21.97
C GLN A 223 6.07 6.90 -23.24
N GLU A 224 5.61 7.98 -23.87
CA GLU A 224 6.21 8.45 -25.15
C GLU A 224 7.50 9.25 -24.96
N GLY A 225 7.66 9.92 -23.81
CA GLY A 225 8.85 10.72 -23.49
C GLY A 225 9.86 10.00 -22.60
N ALA A 226 10.96 10.69 -22.29
CA ALA A 226 11.95 10.24 -21.31
C ALA A 226 11.33 10.15 -19.91
N THR A 227 11.64 9.09 -19.16
CA THR A 227 11.23 8.99 -17.75
C THR A 227 12.10 9.92 -16.91
N ALA A 228 11.47 10.89 -16.24
CA ALA A 228 12.17 11.78 -15.32
C ALA A 228 12.62 11.01 -14.07
N ILE A 229 13.94 11.02 -13.79
CA ILE A 229 14.54 10.47 -12.58
C ILE A 229 15.13 11.62 -11.76
N TYR A 230 14.55 11.86 -10.59
CA TYR A 230 14.98 12.87 -9.64
C TYR A 230 16.12 12.37 -8.76
N CYS A 231 17.20 13.14 -8.73
CA CYS A 231 18.41 12.89 -7.95
C CYS A 231 18.89 14.21 -7.34
N ASP A 232 19.39 14.19 -6.10
CA ASP A 232 19.85 15.38 -5.38
C ASP A 232 21.33 15.71 -5.62
N ASN A 233 22.12 14.77 -6.10
CA ASN A 233 23.53 15.04 -6.42
C ASN A 233 23.74 15.50 -7.86
N SER A 234 23.99 16.80 -7.98
CA SER A 234 24.35 17.44 -9.25
C SER A 234 25.59 16.83 -9.92
N SER A 235 26.52 16.22 -9.18
CA SER A 235 27.71 15.56 -9.74
C SER A 235 27.32 14.29 -10.48
N THR A 236 26.43 13.47 -9.90
CA THR A 236 25.87 12.27 -10.52
C THR A 236 25.16 12.62 -11.84
N ILE A 237 24.36 13.69 -11.83
CA ILE A 237 23.65 14.18 -13.03
C ILE A 237 24.63 14.63 -14.11
N LYS A 238 25.67 15.41 -13.73
CA LYS A 238 26.71 15.85 -14.66
C LYS A 238 27.48 14.68 -15.26
N LEU A 239 27.75 13.63 -14.47
CA LEU A 239 28.43 12.43 -14.94
C LEU A 239 27.56 11.62 -15.92
N ALA A 240 26.25 11.55 -15.69
CA ALA A 240 25.33 10.90 -16.62
C ALA A 240 25.21 11.66 -17.96
N LYS A 241 25.34 13.00 -17.94
CA LYS A 241 25.17 13.86 -19.12
C LYS A 241 26.47 14.15 -19.90
N ASN A 242 27.65 14.15 -19.26
CA ASN A 242 28.91 14.59 -19.88
C ASN A 242 29.93 13.45 -20.12
N PRO A 243 30.46 13.29 -21.34
CA PRO A 243 31.41 12.21 -21.66
C PRO A 243 32.85 12.45 -21.19
N VAL A 244 33.22 13.65 -20.73
CA VAL A 244 34.63 14.08 -20.56
C VAL A 244 35.22 13.79 -19.16
N LEU A 245 34.44 13.29 -18.20
CA LEU A 245 34.85 13.18 -16.78
C LEU A 245 35.37 11.79 -16.36
N HIS A 246 36.15 11.08 -17.18
CA HIS A 246 36.39 9.64 -17.00
C HIS A 246 37.84 9.20 -16.71
N GLY A 247 38.56 9.96 -15.89
CA GLY A 247 39.93 9.59 -15.50
C GLY A 247 40.09 8.66 -14.27
N ARG A 248 39.07 8.49 -13.41
CA ARG A 248 39.30 8.05 -12.02
C ARG A 248 38.54 6.82 -11.50
N SER A 249 37.56 6.25 -12.22
CA SER A 249 36.63 5.26 -11.64
C SER A 249 36.37 4.03 -12.54
N LYS A 250 37.42 3.29 -12.87
CA LYS A 250 37.36 2.12 -13.77
C LYS A 250 36.43 0.99 -13.29
N HIS A 251 36.25 0.83 -11.98
CA HIS A 251 35.43 -0.24 -11.36
C HIS A 251 33.92 -0.06 -11.59
N ILE A 252 33.48 1.12 -12.05
CA ILE A 252 32.07 1.43 -12.35
C ILE A 252 31.86 1.98 -13.76
N ASP A 253 32.90 1.95 -14.60
CA ASP A 253 32.91 2.50 -15.97
C ASP A 253 31.75 1.99 -16.84
N VAL A 254 31.48 0.68 -16.78
CA VAL A 254 30.36 0.05 -17.50
C VAL A 254 29.01 0.69 -17.13
N LYS A 255 28.81 1.04 -15.86
CA LYS A 255 27.57 1.69 -15.39
C LYS A 255 27.46 3.11 -15.92
N PHE A 256 28.59 3.83 -16.01
CA PHE A 256 28.62 5.17 -16.59
C PHE A 256 28.22 5.17 -18.05
N HIS A 257 28.80 4.27 -18.84
CA HIS A 257 28.42 4.07 -20.24
C HIS A 257 26.93 3.77 -20.37
N PHE A 258 26.40 2.84 -19.58
CA PHE A 258 24.99 2.46 -19.60
C PHE A 258 24.04 3.63 -19.33
N LEU A 259 24.21 4.35 -18.21
CA LEU A 259 23.31 5.47 -17.88
C LEU A 259 23.39 6.61 -18.90
N ARG A 260 24.58 6.86 -19.44
CA ARG A 260 24.77 7.87 -20.48
C ARG A 260 24.06 7.50 -21.76
N ASP A 261 24.17 6.25 -22.20
CA ASP A 261 23.49 5.78 -23.41
C ASP A 261 21.97 5.90 -23.23
N LEU A 262 21.42 5.51 -22.08
CA LEU A 262 19.99 5.70 -21.79
C LEU A 262 19.52 7.17 -21.80
N THR A 263 20.38 8.07 -21.31
CA THR A 263 20.08 9.52 -21.31
C THR A 263 20.16 10.10 -22.73
N ARG A 264 21.16 9.68 -23.51
CA ARG A 264 21.35 10.09 -24.90
C ARG A 264 20.22 9.58 -25.79
N ASP A 265 19.78 8.35 -25.57
CA ASP A 265 18.72 7.70 -26.33
C ASP A 265 17.32 8.22 -25.91
N GLY A 266 17.25 9.15 -24.95
CA GLY A 266 16.00 9.78 -24.49
C GLY A 266 15.07 8.84 -23.72
N ILE A 267 15.60 7.73 -23.18
CA ILE A 267 14.82 6.76 -22.41
C ILE A 267 14.57 7.30 -21.00
N ILE A 268 15.57 7.94 -20.40
CA ILE A 268 15.52 8.55 -19.08
C ILE A 268 16.08 9.97 -19.14
N ASP A 269 15.63 10.85 -18.25
CA ASP A 269 16.27 12.15 -18.01
C ASP A 269 16.49 12.37 -16.52
N PHE A 270 17.70 12.78 -16.16
CA PHE A 270 18.05 13.08 -14.79
C PHE A 270 17.77 14.54 -14.47
N ILE A 271 16.92 14.77 -13.46
CA ILE A 271 16.51 16.08 -12.99
C ILE A 271 17.01 16.27 -11.56
N HIS A 272 17.56 17.44 -11.27
CA HIS A 272 18.01 17.78 -9.94
C HIS A 272 16.82 18.10 -9.03
N CYS A 273 16.69 17.41 -7.89
CA CYS A 273 15.73 17.76 -6.83
C CYS A 273 16.46 18.23 -5.57
N LYS A 274 15.78 19.04 -4.75
CA LYS A 274 16.29 19.37 -3.40
C LYS A 274 16.08 18.17 -2.48
N SER A 275 16.92 17.99 -1.46
CA SER A 275 16.77 16.90 -0.50
C SER A 275 15.42 16.90 0.25
N GLU A 276 14.77 18.06 0.38
CA GLU A 276 13.43 18.16 1.01
C GLU A 276 12.29 17.56 0.17
N ASP A 277 12.54 17.39 -1.13
CA ASP A 277 11.63 16.81 -2.13
C ASP A 277 12.13 15.44 -2.62
N GLN A 278 13.18 14.90 -2.01
CA GLN A 278 13.77 13.62 -2.37
C GLN A 278 13.00 12.49 -1.70
N PHE A 279 12.02 11.92 -2.40
CA PHE A 279 11.21 10.83 -1.85
C PHE A 279 11.99 9.53 -1.65
N ALA A 280 13.15 9.36 -2.28
CA ALA A 280 14.01 8.20 -2.05
C ALA A 280 14.78 8.24 -0.71
N ASP A 281 14.86 9.39 -0.02
CA ASP A 281 15.57 9.51 1.26
C ASP A 281 14.98 8.59 2.34
N ILE A 282 13.65 8.36 2.31
CA ILE A 282 12.99 7.43 3.24
C ILE A 282 13.44 5.98 3.04
N MET A 283 14.03 5.66 1.88
CA MET A 283 14.47 4.31 1.53
C MET A 283 15.93 4.05 1.91
N THR A 284 16.70 5.10 2.19
CA THR A 284 18.16 5.03 2.29
C THR A 284 18.66 5.44 3.65
N LYS A 285 18.05 6.46 4.27
CA LYS A 285 18.57 7.12 5.47
C LYS A 285 17.56 7.08 6.62
N PRO A 286 18.02 6.99 7.88
CA PRO A 286 17.17 7.27 9.03
C PRO A 286 16.86 8.77 9.10
N LEU A 287 15.59 9.13 8.90
CA LEU A 287 15.15 10.52 8.83
C LEU A 287 14.66 11.07 10.17
N LYS A 288 14.76 12.40 10.33
CA LYS A 288 14.11 13.11 11.44
C LYS A 288 12.60 12.92 11.38
N LEU A 289 11.95 12.84 12.55
CA LEU A 289 10.53 12.50 12.67
C LEU A 289 9.60 13.35 11.79
N SER A 290 9.86 14.66 11.67
CA SER A 290 9.05 15.57 10.83
C SER A 290 9.14 15.25 9.35
N MET A 291 10.35 15.03 8.81
CA MET A 291 10.56 14.66 7.41
C MET A 291 10.01 13.26 7.14
N PHE A 292 10.23 12.34 8.07
CA PHE A 292 9.70 10.99 7.99
C PHE A 292 8.17 10.98 7.94
N GLN A 293 7.48 11.75 8.78
CA GLN A 293 6.02 11.86 8.76
C GLN A 293 5.50 12.44 7.44
N LYS A 294 6.15 13.50 6.92
CA LYS A 294 5.84 14.09 5.62
C LYS A 294 5.96 13.04 4.51
N LEU A 295 7.14 12.43 4.37
CA LEU A 295 7.42 11.44 3.33
C LEU A 295 6.53 10.18 3.47
N ARG A 296 6.25 9.74 4.70
CA ARG A 296 5.36 8.61 4.99
C ARG A 296 3.93 8.86 4.51
N GLN A 297 3.40 10.07 4.70
CA GLN A 297 2.09 10.44 4.17
C GLN A 297 2.08 10.44 2.64
N PHE A 298 3.16 10.92 2.01
CA PHE A 298 3.31 10.91 0.55
C PHE A 298 3.35 9.49 -0.02
N ILE A 299 4.08 8.56 0.59
CA ILE A 299 4.09 7.15 0.16
C ILE A 299 2.85 6.35 0.65
N ARG A 300 1.83 7.04 1.19
CA ARG A 300 0.56 6.49 1.71
C ARG A 300 0.74 5.31 2.68
N VAL A 301 1.81 5.31 3.48
CA VAL A 301 2.01 4.30 4.53
C VAL A 301 1.26 4.75 5.78
N CYS A 302 0.00 4.37 5.92
CA CYS A 302 -0.81 4.71 7.10
C CYS A 302 -0.31 3.98 8.35
N SER A 303 -0.40 4.63 9.52
CA SER A 303 -0.33 3.94 10.81
C SER A 303 -1.64 3.21 11.03
N LEU A 304 -1.58 1.91 11.31
CA LEU A 304 -2.68 1.22 11.98
C LEU A 304 -2.83 1.89 13.34
N ASN A 305 -3.86 2.72 13.50
CA ASN A 305 -4.25 3.19 14.82
C ASN A 305 -4.66 1.94 15.62
N LYS A 306 -3.72 1.42 16.42
CA LYS A 306 -4.05 0.54 17.53
C LYS A 306 -4.79 1.40 18.55
N SER A 307 -6.10 1.47 18.41
CA SER A 307 -6.95 1.85 19.53
C SER A 307 -6.97 0.66 20.48
N TYR A 308 -6.24 0.81 21.59
CA TYR A 308 -6.27 -0.09 22.73
C TYR A 308 -7.69 -0.26 23.29
#